data_AF-A0A0F9MLI8-F1
#
_entry.id   AF-A0A0F9MLI8-F1
#
_cell.length_a   1.000
_cell.length_b   1.000
_cell.length_c   1.000
_cell.angle_alpha   90.00
_cell.angle_beta   90.00
_cell.angle_gamma   90.00
#
_symmetry.space_group_name_H-M   'P 1'
#
loop_
_entity.id
_entity.type
_entity.pdbx_description
1 polymer ?
#
loop_
_entity_poly.entity_id
_entity_poly.type
_entity_poly.pdbx_seq_one_letter_code
_entity_poly.pdbx_strand_id
1 'polypeptide(L)'
;MNRKPALAMLILFALVGHAHAQNALIDWDFEPTADPPWLGLVLTQANPHSGDYCVNLTDNDIGLSFQPIPAHRVVEATFWLRHEIVDPASIFAGYSVNMEGKDGSPMVGAVPLHAYHTDWWRYDWAYPTQRDFVIRGLDIYSVGGPASFVDDVRLVLDGRQVSVDVMPREPSNTIDLRGKGLLPVAILGSETFDVRDVDPASLEFEGGIPKQRGKSGKVGTFQDINKDSFPDLVVRFGLADLDLESSTKHVELAGRLMDGTEFFGMDIITISGQGSSASGEGMPQVIPEPAVLSMLAIGACLPLLRKRK
;
A
#
# COMPACT_ATOMS: atom_id res chain seq x y z
N MET A 1 47.58 18.44 25.68
CA MET A 1 47.32 17.43 24.62
C MET A 1 46.04 16.70 24.96
N ASN A 2 44.96 17.04 24.24
CA ASN A 2 43.64 16.43 24.35
C ASN A 2 43.70 14.98 23.86
N ARG A 3 43.29 14.01 24.69
CA ARG A 3 42.83 12.70 24.21
C ARG A 3 41.34 12.61 24.49
N LYS A 4 40.52 12.69 23.43
CA LYS A 4 39.08 12.41 23.47
C LYS A 4 38.89 10.91 23.74
N PRO A 5 37.91 10.48 24.56
CA PRO A 5 37.51 9.08 24.62
C PRO A 5 36.70 8.74 23.36
N ALA A 6 37.06 7.65 22.69
CA ALA A 6 36.27 7.06 21.62
C ALA A 6 35.04 6.39 22.26
N LEU A 7 33.85 6.85 21.87
CA LEU A 7 32.58 6.26 22.25
C LEU A 7 32.46 4.93 21.47
N ALA A 8 32.54 3.80 22.18
CA ALA A 8 32.30 2.49 21.61
C ALA A 8 30.81 2.37 21.29
N MET A 9 30.45 2.49 20.01
CA MET A 9 29.12 2.21 19.50
C MET A 9 28.97 0.68 19.44
N LEU A 10 28.18 0.15 20.37
CA LEU A 10 27.81 -1.25 20.44
C LEU A 10 26.88 -1.56 19.26
N ILE A 11 27.41 -2.10 18.17
CA ILE A 11 26.60 -2.62 17.05
C ILE A 11 26.06 -3.97 17.51
N LEU A 12 24.80 -3.99 17.92
CA LEU A 12 24.06 -5.21 18.21
C LEU A 12 23.75 -5.89 16.87
N PHE A 13 24.51 -6.92 16.51
CA PHE A 13 24.11 -7.86 15.47
C PHE A 13 22.91 -8.65 15.97
N ALA A 14 21.70 -8.19 15.64
CA ALA A 14 20.53 -9.04 15.71
C ALA A 14 20.59 -9.97 14.49
N LEU A 15 20.96 -11.24 14.71
CA LEU A 15 20.52 -12.32 13.82
C LEU A 15 18.98 -12.34 13.91
N VAL A 16 18.30 -11.72 12.95
CA VAL A 16 16.85 -11.85 12.80
C VAL A 16 16.64 -12.85 11.68
N GLY A 17 16.28 -14.08 12.07
CA GLY A 17 15.58 -14.97 11.13
C GLY A 17 14.29 -14.27 10.70
N HIS A 18 14.03 -14.23 9.40
CA HIS A 18 12.88 -13.60 8.77
C HIS A 18 11.55 -14.21 9.26
N ALA A 19 11.06 -13.76 10.40
CA ALA A 19 9.66 -13.85 10.74
C ALA A 19 8.95 -12.72 9.99
N HIS A 20 8.35 -13.05 8.85
CA HIS A 20 7.43 -12.16 8.14
C HIS A 20 6.36 -11.67 9.13
N ALA A 21 6.19 -10.35 9.28
CA ALA A 21 5.14 -9.84 10.16
C ALA A 21 3.79 -10.04 9.47
N GLN A 22 2.79 -10.42 10.25
CA GLN A 22 1.41 -10.63 9.78
C GLN A 22 0.73 -9.35 9.22
N ASN A 23 1.43 -8.21 9.25
CA ASN A 23 0.91 -6.88 8.90
C ASN A 23 1.69 -6.23 7.74
N ALA A 24 2.54 -7.00 7.05
CA ALA A 24 3.28 -6.50 5.90
C ALA A 24 2.37 -6.46 4.65
N LEU A 25 2.16 -5.27 4.09
CA LEU A 25 1.58 -5.09 2.77
C LEU A 25 2.52 -5.59 1.66
N ILE A 26 3.83 -5.41 1.89
CA ILE A 26 4.89 -5.79 0.96
C ILE A 26 6.00 -6.41 1.81
N ASP A 27 6.48 -7.57 1.38
CA ASP A 27 7.60 -8.28 1.98
C ASP A 27 8.32 -9.05 0.86
N TRP A 28 9.27 -8.38 0.22
CA TRP A 28 9.95 -8.86 -0.98
C TRP A 28 11.43 -9.10 -0.68
N ASP A 29 11.80 -10.38 -0.67
CA ASP A 29 13.17 -10.89 -0.61
C ASP A 29 13.78 -11.15 -2.01
N PHE A 30 12.99 -10.91 -3.06
CA PHE A 30 13.34 -11.12 -4.46
C PHE A 30 13.69 -12.57 -4.85
N GLU A 31 13.38 -13.54 -3.99
CA GLU A 31 13.63 -14.95 -4.26
C GLU A 31 12.63 -15.51 -5.28
N PRO A 32 13.07 -16.09 -6.40
CA PRO A 32 12.16 -16.56 -7.44
C PRO A 32 11.11 -17.54 -6.93
N THR A 33 9.84 -17.14 -7.04
CA THR A 33 8.69 -18.00 -6.77
C THR A 33 7.92 -18.31 -8.07
N ALA A 34 6.90 -19.16 -8.00
CA ALA A 34 6.10 -19.53 -9.17
C ALA A 34 5.32 -18.35 -9.78
N ASP A 35 4.97 -17.36 -8.96
CA ASP A 35 4.22 -16.15 -9.37
C ASP A 35 4.70 -14.94 -8.52
N PRO A 36 5.88 -14.37 -8.82
CA PRO A 36 6.47 -13.34 -8.00
C PRO A 36 5.76 -11.98 -8.18
N PRO A 37 5.45 -11.25 -7.11
CA PRO A 37 4.75 -9.96 -7.19
C PRO A 37 5.61 -8.83 -7.82
N TRP A 38 6.90 -9.07 -8.03
CA TRP A 38 7.86 -8.16 -8.70
C TRP A 38 8.16 -8.55 -10.16
N LEU A 39 7.20 -9.19 -10.84
CA LEU A 39 7.34 -9.59 -12.24
C LEU A 39 7.70 -8.37 -13.12
N GLY A 40 8.80 -8.48 -13.89
CA GLY A 40 9.26 -7.43 -14.79
C GLY A 40 10.47 -6.62 -14.28
N LEU A 41 10.85 -6.79 -13.01
CA LEU A 41 12.11 -6.26 -12.50
C LEU A 41 13.31 -7.09 -12.99
N VAL A 42 14.46 -6.44 -13.14
CA VAL A 42 15.72 -7.10 -13.50
C VAL A 42 16.38 -7.63 -12.22
N LEU A 43 16.19 -8.93 -11.96
CA LEU A 43 16.85 -9.62 -10.87
C LEU A 43 18.32 -9.91 -11.21
N THR A 44 19.17 -9.91 -10.19
CA THR A 44 20.59 -10.21 -10.30
C THR A 44 21.10 -10.93 -9.06
N GLN A 45 22.10 -11.80 -9.25
CA GLN A 45 22.86 -12.42 -8.16
C GLN A 45 24.10 -11.60 -7.80
N ALA A 46 24.29 -10.45 -8.45
CA ALA A 46 25.36 -9.54 -8.13
C ALA A 46 25.04 -8.84 -6.81
N ASN A 47 25.76 -9.22 -5.76
CA ASN A 47 25.76 -8.53 -4.47
C ASN A 47 24.43 -8.51 -3.69
N PRO A 48 23.64 -9.60 -3.59
CA PRO A 48 22.44 -9.61 -2.76
C PRO A 48 22.76 -9.22 -1.30
N HIS A 49 21.83 -8.52 -0.64
CA HIS A 49 21.89 -8.26 0.79
C HIS A 49 21.49 -9.52 1.57
N SER A 50 20.39 -10.14 1.15
CA SER A 50 19.90 -11.40 1.69
C SER A 50 19.60 -12.38 0.56
N GLY A 51 19.62 -13.68 0.85
CA GLY A 51 19.39 -14.70 -0.17
C GLY A 51 20.41 -14.70 -1.32
N ASP A 52 19.92 -15.06 -2.50
CA ASP A 52 20.68 -15.22 -3.74
C ASP A 52 20.38 -14.13 -4.77
N TYR A 53 19.28 -13.38 -4.63
CA TYR A 53 18.82 -12.41 -5.63
C TYR A 53 18.48 -11.03 -5.04
N CYS A 54 18.78 -9.98 -5.81
CA CYS A 54 18.32 -8.61 -5.55
C CYS A 54 17.93 -7.92 -6.87
N VAL A 55 17.44 -6.68 -6.81
CA VAL A 55 17.04 -5.90 -7.99
C VAL A 55 18.16 -4.96 -8.43
N ASN A 56 18.45 -4.95 -9.73
CA ASN A 56 19.30 -3.92 -10.34
C ASN A 56 18.46 -2.73 -10.83
N LEU A 57 18.65 -1.56 -10.23
CA LEU A 57 18.00 -0.29 -10.61
C LEU A 57 18.71 0.44 -11.76
N THR A 58 19.71 -0.16 -12.39
CA THR A 58 20.36 0.46 -13.55
C THR A 58 19.36 0.56 -14.68
N ASP A 59 19.00 1.79 -15.06
CA ASP A 59 17.96 2.14 -16.02
C ASP A 59 16.55 1.63 -15.65
N ASN A 60 16.30 1.32 -14.36
CA ASN A 60 15.03 0.81 -13.87
C ASN A 60 14.66 1.45 -12.52
N ASP A 61 13.35 1.65 -12.33
CA ASP A 61 12.78 2.09 -11.06
C ASP A 61 11.83 1.01 -10.55
N ILE A 62 11.78 0.83 -9.23
CA ILE A 62 10.72 0.06 -8.58
C ILE A 62 9.58 1.04 -8.31
N GLY A 63 8.47 0.93 -9.05
CA GLY A 63 7.25 1.65 -8.75
C GLY A 63 6.25 0.73 -8.03
N LEU A 64 6.04 0.95 -6.74
CA LEU A 64 5.03 0.24 -5.95
C LEU A 64 3.78 1.09 -5.93
N SER A 65 2.68 0.54 -6.41
CA SER A 65 1.35 1.12 -6.23
C SER A 65 0.52 0.21 -5.35
N PHE A 66 -0.12 0.78 -4.35
CA PHE A 66 -1.01 0.07 -3.44
C PHE A 66 -2.35 0.79 -3.32
N GLN A 67 -3.34 0.10 -2.74
CA GLN A 67 -4.61 0.73 -2.39
C GLN A 67 -4.35 1.90 -1.43
N PRO A 68 -5.06 3.04 -1.56
CA PRO A 68 -4.83 4.22 -0.74
C PRO A 68 -4.83 3.91 0.73
N ILE A 69 -3.68 4.09 1.37
CA ILE A 69 -3.59 3.89 2.80
C ILE A 69 -4.30 5.06 3.48
N PRO A 70 -5.31 4.79 4.32
CA PRO A 70 -6.06 5.83 4.99
C PRO A 70 -5.18 6.78 5.81
N ALA A 71 -5.62 8.02 5.83
CA ALA A 71 -4.88 9.19 6.29
C ALA A 71 -4.59 9.24 7.81
N HIS A 72 -4.97 8.21 8.56
CA HIS A 72 -4.70 8.06 9.99
C HIS A 72 -3.78 6.88 10.33
N ARG A 73 -3.39 6.05 9.35
CA ARG A 73 -2.49 4.91 9.54
C ARG A 73 -1.03 5.34 9.59
N VAL A 74 -0.22 4.55 10.29
CA VAL A 74 1.23 4.68 10.20
C VAL A 74 1.74 3.67 9.18
N VAL A 75 2.49 4.18 8.21
CA VAL A 75 3.18 3.37 7.22
C VAL A 75 4.65 3.32 7.57
N GLU A 76 5.19 2.12 7.74
CA GLU A 76 6.61 1.86 7.90
C GLU A 76 7.14 1.17 6.66
N ALA A 77 8.00 1.85 5.90
CA ALA A 77 8.71 1.30 4.76
C ALA A 77 10.18 1.07 5.15
N THR A 78 10.68 -0.13 4.84
CA THR A 78 12.10 -0.46 5.01
C THR A 78 12.64 -1.14 3.78
N PHE A 79 13.83 -0.75 3.33
CA PHE A 79 14.52 -1.44 2.24
C PHE A 79 16.03 -1.28 2.38
N TRP A 80 16.78 -2.16 1.73
CA TRP A 80 18.21 -2.05 1.63
C TRP A 80 18.59 -1.51 0.26
N LEU A 81 19.58 -0.62 0.22
CA LEU A 81 20.10 -0.03 -1.00
C LEU A 81 21.63 -0.03 -0.97
N ARG A 82 22.25 -0.32 -2.12
CA ARG A 82 23.69 -0.30 -2.32
C ARG A 82 24.05 0.31 -3.67
N HIS A 83 25.20 0.99 -3.73
CA HIS A 83 25.81 1.44 -4.98
C HIS A 83 27.17 0.77 -5.20
N GLU A 84 27.55 0.45 -6.44
CA GLU A 84 28.91 -0.03 -6.73
C GLU A 84 29.87 1.08 -7.17
N ILE A 85 29.38 2.09 -7.88
CA ILE A 85 30.22 3.19 -8.39
C ILE A 85 29.73 4.51 -7.79
N VAL A 86 30.64 5.24 -7.15
CA VAL A 86 30.37 6.56 -6.60
C VAL A 86 31.15 7.59 -7.41
N ASP A 87 30.45 8.30 -8.30
CA ASP A 87 30.87 9.64 -8.69
C ASP A 87 30.07 10.64 -7.83
N PRO A 88 30.71 11.35 -6.87
CA PRO A 88 30.04 12.32 -6.00
C PRO A 88 29.30 13.43 -6.77
N ALA A 89 29.62 13.64 -8.06
CA ALA A 89 29.02 14.66 -8.90
C ALA A 89 27.77 14.18 -9.68
N SER A 90 27.47 12.87 -9.72
CA SER A 90 26.61 12.33 -10.79
C SER A 90 25.54 11.30 -10.39
N ILE A 91 25.50 10.81 -9.14
CA ILE A 91 24.62 9.69 -8.77
C ILE A 91 23.77 10.01 -7.55
N PHE A 92 22.46 9.80 -7.69
CA PHE A 92 21.48 9.84 -6.61
C PHE A 92 20.54 8.65 -6.77
N ALA A 93 20.55 7.66 -5.87
CA ALA A 93 19.35 6.87 -5.66
C ALA A 93 18.57 7.44 -4.50
N GLY A 94 17.25 7.38 -4.64
CA GLY A 94 16.32 7.85 -3.65
C GLY A 94 15.04 7.03 -3.69
N TYR A 95 14.12 7.42 -2.82
CA TYR A 95 12.75 6.95 -2.90
C TYR A 95 11.81 8.14 -2.91
N SER A 96 10.68 8.00 -3.58
CA SER A 96 9.58 8.94 -3.52
C SER A 96 8.32 8.27 -3.03
N VAL A 97 7.47 9.08 -2.44
CA VAL A 97 6.23 8.63 -1.87
C VAL A 97 5.14 9.23 -2.72
N ASN A 98 4.35 8.37 -3.34
CA ASN A 98 3.22 8.81 -4.13
C ASN A 98 2.08 9.14 -3.17
N MET A 99 1.78 10.43 -3.05
CA MET A 99 0.75 10.96 -2.18
C MET A 99 -0.38 11.57 -3.02
N GLU A 100 -1.62 11.47 -2.53
CA GLU A 100 -2.79 12.08 -3.15
C GLU A 100 -3.57 12.88 -2.10
N GLY A 101 -3.90 14.13 -2.41
CA GLY A 101 -4.74 14.98 -1.57
C GLY A 101 -6.21 14.55 -1.57
N LYS A 102 -7.00 15.07 -0.64
CA LYS A 102 -8.45 14.80 -0.55
C LYS A 102 -9.24 15.00 -1.85
N ASP A 103 -8.81 15.93 -2.69
CA ASP A 103 -9.46 16.27 -3.96
C ASP A 103 -9.02 15.37 -5.14
N GLY A 104 -8.18 14.37 -4.87
CA GLY A 104 -7.60 13.50 -5.88
C GLY A 104 -6.36 14.06 -6.57
N SER A 105 -5.87 15.24 -6.16
CA SER A 105 -4.68 15.84 -6.75
C SER A 105 -3.39 15.15 -6.26
N PRO A 106 -2.41 14.90 -7.14
CA PRO A 106 -1.13 14.34 -6.71
C PRO A 106 -0.39 15.37 -5.84
N MET A 107 0.09 14.92 -4.68
CA MET A 107 0.96 15.69 -3.81
C MET A 107 2.40 15.24 -4.01
N VAL A 108 3.30 16.18 -4.29
CA VAL A 108 4.72 15.88 -4.53
C VAL A 108 5.42 15.72 -3.18
N GLY A 109 5.50 14.48 -2.70
CA GLY A 109 6.29 14.05 -1.54
C GLY A 109 7.55 13.30 -1.98
N ALA A 110 8.45 13.94 -2.72
CA ALA A 110 9.77 13.37 -2.95
C ALA A 110 10.65 13.65 -1.73
N VAL A 111 11.06 12.61 -1.01
CA VAL A 111 12.14 12.72 -0.03
C VAL A 111 13.42 12.28 -0.75
N PRO A 112 14.17 13.19 -1.39
CA PRO A 112 15.43 12.80 -2.01
C PRO A 112 16.37 12.31 -0.91
N LEU A 113 16.61 11.01 -0.88
CA LEU A 113 17.77 10.51 -0.17
C LEU A 113 19.00 10.77 -1.00
N HIS A 114 20.05 11.20 -0.33
CA HIS A 114 21.38 11.17 -0.91
C HIS A 114 22.07 9.91 -0.41
N ALA A 115 22.02 8.84 -1.21
CA ALA A 115 22.78 7.63 -0.91
C ALA A 115 24.21 7.76 -1.47
N TYR A 116 25.19 7.88 -0.57
CA TYR A 116 26.63 8.01 -0.92
C TYR A 116 27.43 6.74 -0.57
N HIS A 117 26.77 5.58 -0.46
CA HIS A 117 27.36 4.40 0.17
C HIS A 117 27.64 3.27 -0.82
N THR A 118 28.86 2.71 -0.73
CA THR A 118 29.29 1.55 -1.53
C THR A 118 28.93 0.20 -0.89
N ASP A 119 28.50 0.23 0.37
CA ASP A 119 28.01 -0.92 1.13
C ASP A 119 26.47 -0.90 1.18
N TRP A 120 25.87 -1.97 1.70
CA TRP A 120 24.42 -2.05 1.94
C TRP A 120 24.00 -1.15 3.09
N TRP A 121 23.01 -0.29 2.84
CA TRP A 121 22.41 0.59 3.84
C TRP A 121 20.92 0.34 3.94
N ARG A 122 20.45 0.20 5.18
CA ARG A 122 19.04 0.11 5.50
C ARG A 122 18.45 1.52 5.55
N TYR A 123 17.35 1.69 4.84
CA TYR A 123 16.54 2.89 4.90
C TYR A 123 15.26 2.54 5.62
N ASP A 124 14.99 3.27 6.69
CA ASP A 124 13.77 3.18 7.46
C ASP A 124 13.02 4.50 7.31
N TRP A 125 11.76 4.42 6.90
CA TRP A 125 10.90 5.56 6.81
C TRP A 125 9.54 5.25 7.42
N ALA A 126 9.17 6.04 8.43
CA ALA A 126 7.84 6.05 9.00
C ALA A 126 7.18 7.40 8.70
N TYR A 127 5.97 7.37 8.14
CA TYR A 127 5.17 8.58 7.98
C TYR A 127 3.85 8.41 8.73
N PRO A 128 3.52 9.32 9.65
CA PRO A 128 2.13 9.46 10.04
C PRO A 128 1.40 9.96 8.80
N THR A 129 0.47 9.18 8.30
CA THR A 129 -0.44 9.73 7.30
C THR A 129 -1.19 10.90 7.98
N GLN A 130 -1.39 12.00 7.25
CA GLN A 130 -2.14 13.15 7.75
C GLN A 130 -3.48 13.19 7.07
N ARG A 131 -4.53 13.60 7.80
CA ARG A 131 -5.93 13.65 7.34
C ARG A 131 -6.18 14.27 5.96
N ASP A 132 -5.25 15.03 5.40
CA ASP A 132 -5.44 15.77 4.15
C ASP A 132 -4.82 15.05 2.92
N PHE A 133 -4.10 13.94 3.11
CA PHE A 133 -3.58 13.11 2.02
C PHE A 133 -3.56 11.61 2.35
N VAL A 134 -3.58 10.78 1.32
CA VAL A 134 -3.38 9.33 1.38
C VAL A 134 -2.08 8.96 0.69
N ILE A 135 -1.48 7.84 1.11
CA ILE A 135 -0.31 7.28 0.41
C ILE A 135 -0.82 6.23 -0.58
N ARG A 136 -0.33 6.27 -1.82
CA ARG A 136 -0.69 5.35 -2.91
C ARG A 136 0.48 4.54 -3.43
N GLY A 137 1.70 4.91 -3.10
CA GLY A 137 2.86 4.22 -3.64
C GLY A 137 4.17 4.63 -3.03
N LEU A 138 5.17 3.82 -3.36
CA LEU A 138 6.57 4.02 -3.05
C LEU A 138 7.36 3.76 -4.33
N ASP A 139 8.10 4.76 -4.81
CA ASP A 139 9.07 4.55 -5.87
C ASP A 139 10.46 4.44 -5.27
N ILE A 140 11.27 3.50 -5.73
CA ILE A 140 12.69 3.40 -5.41
C ILE A 140 13.44 3.48 -6.74
N TYR A 141 14.26 4.51 -6.91
CA TYR A 141 14.79 4.88 -8.20
C TYR A 141 16.27 5.23 -8.15
N SER A 142 16.93 5.18 -9.31
CA SER A 142 18.33 5.54 -9.49
C SER A 142 18.48 6.59 -10.59
N VAL A 143 19.07 7.74 -10.27
CA VAL A 143 19.37 8.81 -11.22
C VAL A 143 20.87 8.84 -11.49
N GLY A 144 21.26 8.59 -12.75
CA GLY A 144 22.56 8.96 -13.28
C GLY A 144 23.74 8.01 -13.04
N GLY A 145 23.52 6.75 -12.61
CA GLY A 145 24.60 5.80 -12.33
C GLY A 145 24.30 4.34 -12.73
N PRO A 146 25.29 3.58 -13.25
CA PRO A 146 25.07 2.25 -13.82
C PRO A 146 25.12 1.07 -12.84
N ALA A 147 24.95 1.27 -11.53
CA ALA A 147 25.04 0.18 -10.55
C ALA A 147 24.44 0.52 -9.18
N SER A 148 23.11 0.55 -9.10
CA SER A 148 22.37 0.68 -7.84
C SER A 148 21.54 -0.59 -7.65
N PHE A 149 21.56 -1.15 -6.43
CA PHE A 149 20.90 -2.39 -6.09
C PHE A 149 19.96 -2.19 -4.92
N VAL A 150 18.79 -2.80 -4.98
CA VAL A 150 17.79 -2.80 -3.91
C VAL A 150 17.45 -4.22 -3.50
N ASP A 151 17.28 -4.41 -2.20
CA ASP A 151 16.94 -5.69 -1.61
C ASP A 151 16.05 -5.54 -0.37
N ASP A 152 15.42 -6.64 0.05
CA ASP A 152 14.59 -6.75 1.26
C ASP A 152 13.59 -5.59 1.42
N VAL A 153 12.74 -5.39 0.42
CA VAL A 153 11.75 -4.30 0.41
C VAL A 153 10.54 -4.71 1.23
N ARG A 154 10.22 -3.89 2.22
CA ARG A 154 9.14 -4.15 3.15
C ARG A 154 8.30 -2.91 3.39
N LEU A 155 6.98 -3.11 3.45
CA LEU A 155 5.99 -2.10 3.79
C LEU A 155 5.04 -2.68 4.83
N VAL A 156 4.94 -2.04 5.99
CA VAL A 156 4.11 -2.50 7.13
C VAL A 156 3.13 -1.41 7.51
N LEU A 157 1.90 -1.80 7.80
CA LEU A 157 0.88 -0.94 8.41
C LEU A 157 0.76 -1.24 9.91
N ASP A 158 0.36 -0.22 10.66
CA ASP A 158 -0.03 -0.40 12.05
C ASP A 158 -1.36 -1.18 12.16
N GLY A 159 -1.34 -2.20 13.02
CA GLY A 159 -2.46 -3.14 13.18
C GLY A 159 -2.46 -4.28 12.16
N ARG A 160 -3.18 -5.35 12.49
CA ARG A 160 -3.33 -6.55 11.67
C ARG A 160 -4.25 -6.31 10.48
N GLN A 161 -3.81 -6.60 9.27
CA GLN A 161 -4.68 -6.54 8.10
C GLN A 161 -5.63 -7.74 8.06
N VAL A 162 -6.90 -7.50 7.75
CA VAL A 162 -7.93 -8.51 7.57
C VAL A 162 -8.75 -8.21 6.32
N SER A 163 -9.40 -9.23 5.77
CA SER A 163 -10.29 -9.07 4.62
C SER A 163 -11.63 -8.50 5.07
N VAL A 164 -12.11 -7.48 4.38
CA VAL A 164 -13.40 -6.83 4.61
C VAL A 164 -14.16 -6.76 3.30
N ASP A 165 -15.48 -6.95 3.37
CA ASP A 165 -16.40 -6.88 2.25
C ASP A 165 -17.59 -5.96 2.62
N VAL A 166 -17.68 -4.82 1.94
CA VAL A 166 -18.73 -3.82 2.10
C VAL A 166 -19.87 -4.17 1.15
N MET A 167 -21.11 -4.21 1.64
CA MET A 167 -22.23 -4.77 0.87
C MET A 167 -21.99 -6.23 0.44
N PRO A 168 -21.77 -7.14 1.41
CA PRO A 168 -21.46 -8.52 1.10
C PRO A 168 -22.51 -9.16 0.20
N ARG A 169 -22.03 -9.89 -0.83
CA ARG A 169 -22.80 -10.50 -1.93
C ARG A 169 -23.23 -9.55 -3.07
N GLU A 170 -22.81 -8.30 -3.05
CA GLU A 170 -23.05 -7.33 -4.12
C GLU A 170 -21.70 -6.95 -4.77
N PRO A 171 -21.24 -7.59 -5.85
CA PRO A 171 -19.86 -7.43 -6.37
C PRO A 171 -19.45 -6.01 -6.76
N SER A 172 -20.41 -5.10 -6.90
CA SER A 172 -20.18 -3.70 -7.26
C SER A 172 -19.98 -2.78 -6.06
N ASN A 173 -20.29 -3.25 -4.85
CA ASN A 173 -20.27 -2.48 -3.61
C ASN A 173 -20.88 -1.08 -3.78
N THR A 174 -22.02 -1.02 -4.50
CA THR A 174 -22.66 0.24 -4.85
C THR A 174 -23.50 0.76 -3.68
N ILE A 175 -23.21 1.98 -3.22
CA ILE A 175 -23.87 2.65 -2.11
C ILE A 175 -24.65 3.86 -2.65
N ASP A 176 -25.94 3.99 -2.31
CA ASP A 176 -26.74 5.18 -2.60
C ASP A 176 -26.80 6.08 -1.36
N LEU A 177 -26.04 7.19 -1.37
CA LEU A 177 -25.99 8.14 -0.23
C LEU A 177 -27.31 8.86 0.02
N ARG A 178 -28.28 8.82 -0.92
CA ARG A 178 -29.62 9.38 -0.70
C ARG A 178 -30.48 8.46 0.18
N GLY A 179 -30.08 7.20 0.32
CA GLY A 179 -30.73 6.25 1.21
C GLY A 179 -30.53 6.61 2.68
N LYS A 180 -31.51 6.26 3.53
CA LYS A 180 -31.41 6.37 5.00
C LYS A 180 -31.32 4.99 5.65
N GLY A 181 -30.54 4.12 5.05
CA GLY A 181 -30.46 2.70 5.39
C GLY A 181 -29.34 2.35 6.37
N LEU A 182 -29.25 1.05 6.63
CA LEU A 182 -28.08 0.45 7.26
C LEU A 182 -27.19 -0.17 6.19
N LEU A 183 -25.90 0.14 6.22
CA LEU A 183 -24.87 -0.45 5.36
C LEU A 183 -24.30 -1.70 6.05
N PRO A 184 -24.51 -2.92 5.51
CA PRO A 184 -23.83 -4.11 6.00
C PRO A 184 -22.35 -4.11 5.56
N VAL A 185 -21.47 -4.50 6.48
CA VAL A 185 -20.05 -4.71 6.24
C VAL A 185 -19.66 -6.04 6.90
N ALA A 186 -18.97 -6.90 6.18
CA ALA A 186 -18.48 -8.19 6.67
C ALA A 186 -16.97 -8.13 6.93
N ILE A 187 -16.55 -8.60 8.09
CA ILE A 187 -15.16 -8.93 8.38
C ILE A 187 -15.02 -10.42 8.14
N LEU A 188 -14.18 -10.81 7.18
CA LEU A 188 -14.09 -12.20 6.75
C LEU A 188 -13.15 -13.01 7.65
N GLY A 189 -13.60 -14.19 8.05
CA GLY A 189 -12.79 -15.13 8.80
C GLY A 189 -11.70 -15.77 7.94
N SER A 190 -10.69 -16.36 8.57
CA SER A 190 -9.71 -17.18 7.87
C SER A 190 -9.05 -18.18 8.82
N GLU A 191 -8.21 -19.06 8.29
CA GLU A 191 -7.39 -19.97 9.10
C GLU A 191 -6.54 -19.25 10.16
N THR A 192 -6.16 -18.00 9.90
CA THR A 192 -5.32 -17.22 10.81
C THR A 192 -6.08 -16.12 11.56
N PHE A 193 -7.40 -15.98 11.35
CA PHE A 193 -8.22 -14.91 11.94
C PHE A 193 -9.60 -15.43 12.34
N ASP A 194 -9.83 -15.62 13.65
CA ASP A 194 -11.16 -15.92 14.18
C ASP A 194 -11.90 -14.61 14.51
N VAL A 195 -12.93 -14.31 13.74
CA VAL A 195 -13.78 -13.12 13.93
C VAL A 195 -14.49 -13.08 15.29
N ARG A 196 -14.52 -14.19 16.04
CA ARG A 196 -15.09 -14.22 17.40
C ARG A 196 -14.22 -13.49 18.42
N ASP A 197 -12.95 -13.29 18.11
CA ASP A 197 -12.01 -12.56 18.95
C ASP A 197 -12.10 -11.05 18.73
N VAL A 198 -12.91 -10.57 17.78
CA VAL A 198 -13.15 -9.14 17.56
C VAL A 198 -13.97 -8.55 18.70
N ASP A 199 -13.52 -7.43 19.27
CA ASP A 199 -14.34 -6.58 20.16
C ASP A 199 -15.29 -5.71 19.33
N PRO A 200 -16.60 -6.01 19.29
CA PRO A 200 -17.53 -5.26 18.44
C PRO A 200 -17.74 -3.81 18.87
N ALA A 201 -17.38 -3.45 20.11
CA ALA A 201 -17.50 -2.08 20.61
C ALA A 201 -16.35 -1.17 20.13
N SER A 202 -15.24 -1.77 19.70
CA SER A 202 -14.08 -1.06 19.16
C SER A 202 -14.20 -0.76 17.66
N LEU A 203 -15.20 -1.34 16.99
CA LEU A 203 -15.35 -1.24 15.55
C LEU A 203 -15.71 0.18 15.12
N GLU A 204 -14.98 0.67 14.14
CA GLU A 204 -15.22 1.94 13.46
C GLU A 204 -15.15 1.71 11.96
N PHE A 205 -16.06 2.31 11.22
CA PHE A 205 -16.06 2.30 9.76
C PHE A 205 -16.41 3.69 9.28
N GLU A 206 -15.48 4.35 8.58
CA GLU A 206 -15.67 5.71 8.04
C GLU A 206 -16.29 6.69 9.06
N GLY A 207 -15.74 6.75 10.28
CA GLY A 207 -16.22 7.61 11.37
C GLY A 207 -17.48 7.11 12.11
N GLY A 208 -18.14 6.08 11.60
CA GLY A 208 -19.33 5.49 12.17
C GLY A 208 -19.07 4.29 13.08
N ILE A 209 -19.92 4.13 14.09
CA ILE A 209 -19.93 2.95 14.98
C ILE A 209 -21.05 1.98 14.58
N PRO A 210 -20.88 0.66 14.79
CA PRO A 210 -21.87 -0.32 14.39
C PRO A 210 -23.16 -0.20 15.20
N LYS A 211 -24.29 -0.40 14.53
CA LYS A 211 -25.62 -0.37 15.14
C LYS A 211 -25.94 -1.69 15.82
N GLN A 212 -26.53 -1.60 17.01
CA GLN A 212 -27.05 -2.75 17.73
C GLN A 212 -28.29 -3.34 17.04
N ARG A 213 -28.45 -4.66 17.12
CA ARG A 213 -29.60 -5.37 16.58
C ARG A 213 -30.76 -5.40 17.57
N GLY A 214 -31.72 -4.51 17.36
CA GLY A 214 -32.96 -4.44 18.14
C GLY A 214 -32.69 -4.28 19.64
N LYS A 215 -33.53 -4.89 20.49
CA LYS A 215 -33.37 -4.82 21.96
C LYS A 215 -32.35 -5.81 22.53
N SER A 216 -31.70 -6.62 21.68
CA SER A 216 -30.81 -7.69 22.14
C SER A 216 -29.44 -7.18 22.61
N GLY A 217 -29.10 -5.93 22.30
CA GLY A 217 -27.78 -5.35 22.57
C GLY A 217 -26.64 -5.95 21.73
N LYS A 218 -26.91 -7.00 20.93
CA LYS A 218 -25.89 -7.65 20.10
C LYS A 218 -25.47 -6.75 18.95
N VAL A 219 -24.17 -6.70 18.71
CA VAL A 219 -23.55 -6.04 17.56
C VAL A 219 -23.14 -7.13 16.57
N GLY A 220 -23.68 -7.04 15.36
CA GLY A 220 -23.37 -7.95 14.26
C GLY A 220 -23.97 -9.36 14.34
N THR A 221 -23.58 -10.22 13.39
CA THR A 221 -24.02 -11.61 13.27
C THR A 221 -22.91 -12.44 12.64
N PHE A 222 -22.63 -13.61 13.22
CA PHE A 222 -21.68 -14.56 12.66
C PHE A 222 -22.35 -15.40 11.56
N GLN A 223 -21.76 -15.42 10.37
CA GLN A 223 -22.22 -16.20 9.23
C GLN A 223 -21.04 -16.45 8.29
N ASP A 224 -20.93 -17.65 7.73
CA ASP A 224 -20.06 -17.92 6.58
C ASP A 224 -20.77 -17.41 5.30
N ILE A 225 -20.37 -16.24 4.80
CA ILE A 225 -20.98 -15.58 3.65
C ILE A 225 -20.37 -16.07 2.34
N ASN A 226 -19.05 -16.24 2.30
CA ASN A 226 -18.27 -16.58 1.11
C ASN A 226 -18.15 -18.11 0.88
N LYS A 227 -18.59 -18.93 1.85
CA LYS A 227 -18.59 -20.40 1.85
C LYS A 227 -17.20 -21.02 1.95
N ASP A 228 -16.29 -20.38 2.67
CA ASP A 228 -14.94 -20.89 2.89
C ASP A 228 -14.80 -21.74 4.17
N SER A 229 -15.90 -21.99 4.88
CA SER A 229 -15.96 -22.70 6.17
C SER A 229 -15.35 -21.95 7.35
N PHE A 230 -14.92 -20.71 7.17
CA PHE A 230 -14.59 -19.79 8.24
C PHE A 230 -15.79 -18.86 8.50
N PRO A 231 -16.09 -18.54 9.77
CA PRO A 231 -17.19 -17.64 10.08
C PRO A 231 -16.78 -16.19 9.79
N ASP A 232 -17.69 -15.42 9.22
CA ASP A 232 -17.54 -13.97 9.05
C ASP A 232 -18.36 -13.22 10.11
N LEU A 233 -17.93 -12.01 10.46
CA LEU A 233 -18.69 -11.10 11.31
C LEU A 233 -19.33 -10.00 10.46
N VAL A 234 -20.66 -10.07 10.33
CA VAL A 234 -21.44 -9.05 9.62
C VAL A 234 -21.95 -8.02 10.59
N VAL A 235 -21.47 -6.79 10.47
CA VAL A 235 -21.94 -5.62 11.21
C VAL A 235 -22.71 -4.68 10.30
N ARG A 236 -23.42 -3.71 10.89
CA ARG A 236 -24.25 -2.76 10.15
C ARG A 236 -23.99 -1.36 10.67
N PHE A 237 -23.75 -0.42 9.77
CA PHE A 237 -23.54 0.98 10.10
C PHE A 237 -24.71 1.82 9.60
N GLY A 238 -25.03 2.91 10.30
CA GLY A 238 -26.04 3.85 9.82
C GLY A 238 -25.42 4.69 8.71
N LEU A 239 -25.98 4.67 7.50
CA LEU A 239 -25.37 5.36 6.35
C LEU A 239 -25.22 6.87 6.59
N ALA A 240 -26.11 7.47 7.38
CA ALA A 240 -26.06 8.88 7.76
C ALA A 240 -25.01 9.22 8.83
N ASP A 241 -24.40 8.21 9.46
CA ASP A 241 -23.33 8.36 10.46
C ASP A 241 -21.94 8.14 9.85
N LEU A 242 -21.87 7.89 8.54
CA LEU A 242 -20.62 7.64 7.83
C LEU A 242 -20.13 8.89 7.12
N ASP A 243 -18.83 9.14 7.20
CA ASP A 243 -18.13 10.24 6.52
C ASP A 243 -17.84 9.86 5.05
N LEU A 244 -18.89 9.56 4.28
CA LEU A 244 -18.83 9.22 2.87
C LEU A 244 -19.21 10.40 1.97
N GLU A 245 -18.39 10.67 0.97
CA GLU A 245 -18.62 11.68 -0.07
C GLU A 245 -18.86 11.02 -1.42
N SER A 246 -19.39 11.78 -2.39
CA SER A 246 -19.62 11.26 -3.75
C SER A 246 -18.34 10.84 -4.50
N SER A 247 -17.18 11.32 -4.04
CA SER A 247 -15.85 10.98 -4.52
C SER A 247 -15.24 9.78 -3.80
N THR A 248 -15.82 9.29 -2.69
CA THR A 248 -15.26 8.18 -1.92
C THR A 248 -15.27 6.89 -2.74
N LYS A 249 -14.11 6.26 -2.83
CA LYS A 249 -13.88 4.99 -3.56
C LYS A 249 -13.29 3.89 -2.69
N HIS A 250 -12.58 4.28 -1.64
CA HIS A 250 -11.87 3.38 -0.75
C HIS A 250 -12.37 3.64 0.66
N VAL A 251 -12.58 2.57 1.41
CA VAL A 251 -13.09 2.64 2.77
C VAL A 251 -12.34 1.69 3.69
N GLU A 252 -12.25 2.05 4.96
CA GLU A 252 -11.59 1.29 6.01
C GLU A 252 -12.56 0.93 7.13
N LEU A 253 -12.51 -0.33 7.54
CA LEU A 253 -13.00 -0.78 8.84
C LEU A 253 -11.81 -0.98 9.77
N ALA A 254 -11.83 -0.35 10.93
CA ALA A 254 -10.84 -0.51 11.98
C ALA A 254 -11.47 -1.15 13.23
N GLY A 255 -10.65 -1.81 14.03
CA GLY A 255 -11.09 -2.37 15.29
C GLY A 255 -9.96 -2.95 16.14
N ARG A 256 -10.36 -3.60 17.22
CA ARG A 256 -9.48 -4.32 18.13
C ARG A 256 -10.01 -5.71 18.40
N LEU A 257 -9.07 -6.64 18.59
CA LEU A 257 -9.36 -7.92 19.20
C LEU A 257 -9.54 -7.77 20.71
N MET A 258 -10.14 -8.78 21.33
CA MET A 258 -10.37 -8.84 22.77
C MET A 258 -9.06 -8.78 23.59
N ASP A 259 -7.93 -9.16 22.99
CA ASP A 259 -6.60 -9.05 23.60
C ASP A 259 -5.95 -7.66 23.45
N GLY A 260 -6.63 -6.73 22.76
CA GLY A 260 -6.18 -5.37 22.50
C GLY A 260 -5.42 -5.20 21.19
N THR A 261 -5.13 -6.26 20.43
CA THR A 261 -4.47 -6.18 19.13
C THR A 261 -5.33 -5.40 18.15
N GLU A 262 -4.79 -4.32 17.59
CA GLU A 262 -5.48 -3.52 16.57
C GLU A 262 -5.50 -4.28 15.24
N PHE A 263 -6.59 -4.12 14.49
CA PHE A 263 -6.73 -4.66 13.15
C PHE A 263 -7.46 -3.66 12.24
N PHE A 264 -7.34 -3.88 10.93
CA PHE A 264 -8.02 -3.10 9.92
C PHE A 264 -8.28 -3.91 8.66
N GLY A 265 -9.31 -3.53 7.91
CA GLY A 265 -9.56 -4.07 6.58
C GLY A 265 -10.09 -2.98 5.67
N MET A 266 -9.82 -3.14 4.38
CA MET A 266 -10.17 -2.16 3.36
C MET A 266 -11.03 -2.81 2.28
N ASP A 267 -11.87 -2.00 1.65
CA ASP A 267 -12.62 -2.40 0.47
C ASP A 267 -12.82 -1.23 -0.50
N ILE A 268 -13.24 -1.54 -1.72
CA ILE A 268 -13.55 -0.57 -2.77
C ILE A 268 -15.07 -0.48 -2.91
N ILE A 269 -15.59 0.74 -3.00
CA ILE A 269 -17.01 1.03 -3.15
C ILE A 269 -17.28 1.91 -4.37
N THR A 270 -18.53 1.87 -4.82
CA THR A 270 -19.03 2.83 -5.83
C THR A 270 -20.16 3.66 -5.23
N ILE A 271 -20.07 4.98 -5.28
CA ILE A 271 -21.17 5.85 -4.85
C ILE A 271 -22.12 6.14 -6.02
N SER A 272 -23.42 5.89 -5.82
CA SER A 272 -24.48 6.23 -6.76
C SER A 272 -25.33 7.40 -6.25
N GLY A 273 -25.84 8.24 -7.16
CA GLY A 273 -26.69 9.39 -6.83
C GLY A 273 -26.04 10.74 -7.11
N GLN A 274 -25.68 11.01 -8.37
CA GLN A 274 -25.37 12.37 -8.80
C GLN A 274 -26.63 13.24 -8.70
N GLY A 275 -26.55 14.35 -7.97
CA GLY A 275 -27.40 15.50 -8.26
C GLY A 275 -26.96 16.06 -9.60
N SER A 276 -27.76 15.85 -10.65
CA SER A 276 -27.61 16.57 -11.91
C SER A 276 -27.85 18.06 -11.66
N SER A 277 -26.81 18.83 -11.32
CA SER A 277 -26.86 20.29 -11.48
C SER A 277 -26.48 20.62 -12.91
N ALA A 278 -27.40 20.34 -13.82
CA ALA A 278 -27.44 20.97 -15.13
C ALA A 278 -28.12 22.33 -14.97
N SER A 279 -27.32 23.40 -14.93
CA SER A 279 -27.74 24.72 -15.42
C SER A 279 -26.71 25.13 -16.46
N GLY A 280 -27.11 25.04 -17.72
CA GLY A 280 -26.21 25.14 -18.86
C GLY A 280 -25.61 26.53 -19.05
N GLU A 281 -24.40 26.54 -19.59
CA GLU A 281 -23.94 27.47 -20.62
C GLU A 281 -22.66 26.90 -21.26
N GLY A 282 -22.69 26.70 -22.59
CA GLY A 282 -21.51 26.50 -23.45
C GLY A 282 -20.90 25.10 -23.47
N MET A 283 -21.16 24.32 -24.54
CA MET A 283 -20.28 23.23 -24.95
C MET A 283 -19.01 23.81 -25.61
N PRO A 284 -17.79 23.45 -25.18
CA PRO A 284 -16.67 23.27 -26.07
C PRO A 284 -16.49 21.80 -26.40
N GLN A 285 -15.99 21.55 -27.61
CA GLN A 285 -15.97 20.26 -28.27
C GLN A 285 -15.17 19.17 -27.54
N VAL A 286 -15.68 17.95 -27.69
CA VAL A 286 -15.04 16.66 -27.36
C VAL A 286 -13.69 16.57 -28.09
N ILE A 287 -12.60 16.54 -27.32
CA ILE A 287 -11.30 16.01 -27.76
C ILE A 287 -11.30 14.54 -27.31
N PRO A 288 -11.20 13.55 -28.21
CA PRO A 288 -11.16 12.14 -27.79
C PRO A 288 -9.85 11.84 -27.03
N GLU A 289 -9.98 11.17 -25.89
CA GLU A 289 -8.86 10.55 -25.16
C GLU A 289 -8.05 9.62 -26.08
N PRO A 290 -6.71 9.59 -26.01
CA PRO A 290 -5.94 8.57 -26.68
C PRO A 290 -6.14 7.23 -25.96
N ALA A 291 -6.48 6.20 -26.74
CA ALA A 291 -6.61 4.83 -26.31
C ALA A 291 -5.40 4.38 -25.48
N VAL A 292 -5.67 3.81 -24.30
CA VAL A 292 -4.69 3.07 -23.50
C VAL A 292 -4.23 1.87 -24.34
N LEU A 293 -3.03 1.96 -24.89
CA LEU A 293 -2.39 0.88 -25.63
C LEU A 293 -1.66 -0.02 -24.64
N SER A 294 -2.19 -1.23 -24.47
CA SER A 294 -1.53 -2.38 -23.87
C SER A 294 -0.11 -2.53 -24.41
N MET A 295 0.91 -2.40 -23.55
CA MET A 295 2.31 -2.64 -23.92
C MET A 295 2.57 -4.15 -24.01
N LEU A 296 2.62 -4.61 -25.25
CA LEU A 296 3.29 -5.82 -25.68
C LEU A 296 4.82 -5.64 -25.50
N ALA A 297 5.47 -6.64 -24.92
CA ALA A 297 6.93 -6.76 -24.89
C ALA A 297 7.51 -6.76 -26.31
N ILE A 298 8.48 -5.89 -26.59
CA ILE A 298 9.37 -6.03 -27.75
C ILE A 298 10.80 -5.70 -27.32
N GLY A 299 11.62 -6.75 -27.27
CA GLY A 299 13.07 -6.62 -27.20
C GLY A 299 13.63 -6.01 -28.49
N ALA A 300 14.50 -5.01 -28.34
CA ALA A 300 15.22 -4.42 -29.45
C ALA A 300 16.58 -5.13 -29.60
N CYS A 301 16.70 -5.94 -30.65
CA CYS A 301 17.98 -6.33 -31.24
C CYS A 301 17.96 -5.88 -32.70
N LEU A 302 18.85 -4.96 -33.09
CA LEU A 302 19.18 -4.74 -34.50
C LEU A 302 20.64 -4.25 -34.65
N PRO A 303 21.45 -4.86 -35.54
CA PRO A 303 22.88 -4.60 -35.63
C PRO A 303 23.24 -3.43 -36.56
N LEU A 304 24.40 -2.84 -36.27
CA LEU A 304 25.11 -1.79 -37.00
C LEU A 304 25.28 -2.08 -38.51
N LEU A 305 24.80 -1.16 -39.35
CA LEU A 305 25.12 -1.09 -40.78
C LEU A 305 26.49 -0.42 -41.00
N ARG A 306 27.41 -1.19 -41.59
CA ARG A 306 28.71 -0.77 -42.15
C ARG A 306 28.54 0.36 -43.18
N LYS A 307 29.33 1.44 -43.05
CA LYS A 307 29.58 2.39 -44.15
C LYS A 307 30.58 1.80 -45.15
N ARG A 308 30.23 1.90 -46.44
CA ARG A 308 31.01 1.49 -47.62
C ARG A 308 32.24 2.36 -47.86
N LYS A 309 33.30 1.76 -48.41
CA LYS A 309 33.88 2.16 -49.69
C LYS A 309 33.94 0.92 -50.58
#